data_AF-A0A421EVD3-F1
#
_entry.id   AF-A0A421EVD3-F1
#
_cell.length_a   1.000
_cell.length_b   1.000
_cell.length_c   1.000
_cell.angle_alpha   90.00
_cell.angle_beta   90.00
_cell.angle_gamma   90.00
#
_symmetry.space_group_name_H-M   'P 1'
#
loop_
_entity.id
_entity.type
_entity.pdbx_description
1 polymer ?
#
loop_
_entity_poly.entity_id
_entity_poly.type
_entity_poly.pdbx_seq_one_letter_code
_entity_poly.pdbx_strand_id
1 'polypeptide(L)'
;MYSMFPMVEKTYRVQITKDIERDLRFLGQSRVDALTSPFSMKLLKDKAGLQLYELCEKEFYTMKAVTTVNAPLQEVMHLLSMDKTANLREVMGEIFGTLFLDGVVLYKKQDSLSRPNENLSVSWTALQASKPNLPHRDYVFLRYGDVFEKNVEHGSLYQNNGSGLFIGASIWESIELDGCDPLPASQNVARLRMRRTGFVVEETGHEGMLQVSLFMSESHPGRDAVSTLTRSWMTKVVSCVSNISNAMVTRALSSQSLLTKQDFRKDGPQCYLCMKAFTVFRRKHHCRVCGDVVCSSCSEMKTMRQRNGNREVRFPVLGSNSDMSYLNRGGRYSAKQDGDTSSEYSEFGDFHWDEDVTRPSLENLASLERKLTVHENTPFNYALSYSSRQEWPKAPIPPHETERLIKVRGLHLADPGKQFQELCEYAAAELGCQIAAICFIGDKSGFLMAKVGLDKRELPRNMLMDAHVIMSTDPTIILDATEDLRFIKNPLVIDERVRFFAGFPLITSDGHVVGSLSVADPFARELLPGDKFLFLRNLADVAIRGIEQNTLMSVAVRRDGGNVNKVKSTIQAPPPPGMGIADAELTMQELLRTAYTTQCQVRMQINPLAE
;
A
#
# COMPACT_ATOMS: atom_id res chain seq x y z
N MET A 1 -16.04 -20.68 11.52
CA MET A 1 -17.05 -21.25 10.60
C MET A 1 -16.62 -22.69 10.35
N TYR A 2 -17.46 -23.69 10.59
CA TYR A 2 -17.12 -25.08 10.30
C TYR A 2 -17.08 -25.28 8.78
N SER A 3 -16.04 -25.95 8.27
CA SER A 3 -15.90 -26.29 6.85
C SER A 3 -17.07 -27.19 6.42
N MET A 4 -17.69 -26.88 5.28
CA MET A 4 -18.68 -27.76 4.64
C MET A 4 -17.99 -28.97 3.99
N PHE A 5 -16.71 -28.83 3.65
CA PHE A 5 -15.89 -29.89 3.07
C PHE A 5 -14.64 -30.16 3.93
N PRO A 6 -14.81 -30.59 5.19
CA PRO A 6 -13.69 -30.76 6.13
C PRO A 6 -12.68 -31.82 5.67
N MET A 7 -13.07 -32.67 4.71
CA MET A 7 -12.19 -33.61 4.06
C MET A 7 -11.04 -32.91 3.33
N VAL A 8 -11.30 -31.81 2.62
CA VAL A 8 -10.26 -31.10 1.84
C VAL A 8 -9.10 -30.68 2.72
N GLU A 9 -9.39 -30.05 3.87
CA GLU A 9 -8.35 -29.65 4.83
C GLU A 9 -7.58 -30.83 5.42
N LYS A 10 -8.21 -32.01 5.50
CA LYS A 10 -7.61 -33.23 6.05
C LYS A 10 -6.79 -34.01 5.02
N THR A 11 -7.24 -34.05 3.78
CA THR A 11 -6.70 -34.95 2.75
C THR A 11 -5.78 -34.26 1.76
N TYR A 12 -6.05 -33.00 1.40
CA TYR A 12 -5.22 -32.33 0.39
C TYR A 12 -3.90 -31.89 1.00
N ARG A 13 -2.81 -32.34 0.38
CA ARG A 13 -1.44 -32.06 0.77
C ARG A 13 -0.64 -31.76 -0.48
N VAL A 14 -0.37 -30.49 -0.73
CA VAL A 14 0.44 -30.05 -1.86
C VAL A 14 1.90 -29.93 -1.45
N GLN A 15 2.80 -30.40 -2.31
CA GLN A 15 4.23 -30.17 -2.15
C GLN A 15 4.69 -29.21 -3.26
N ILE A 16 5.01 -27.98 -2.88
CA ILE A 16 5.45 -26.94 -3.81
C ILE A 16 6.95 -26.71 -3.62
N THR A 17 7.75 -27.15 -4.58
CA THR A 17 9.18 -26.87 -4.63
C THR A 17 9.43 -25.46 -5.17
N LYS A 18 10.67 -24.95 -5.04
CA LYS A 18 11.05 -23.64 -5.60
C LYS A 18 10.88 -23.58 -7.12
N ASP A 19 11.10 -24.68 -7.83
CA ASP A 19 10.90 -24.76 -9.28
C ASP A 19 9.42 -24.70 -9.64
N ILE A 20 8.56 -25.48 -8.96
CA ILE A 20 7.10 -25.42 -9.16
C ILE A 20 6.60 -24.00 -8.86
N GLU A 21 7.07 -23.36 -7.79
CA GLU A 21 6.68 -21.98 -7.49
C GLU A 21 7.08 -20.99 -8.59
N ARG A 22 8.29 -21.15 -9.17
CA ARG A 22 8.74 -20.32 -10.30
C ARG A 22 7.83 -20.52 -11.53
N ASP A 23 7.46 -21.76 -11.82
CA ASP A 23 6.59 -22.07 -12.96
C ASP A 23 5.16 -21.54 -12.75
N LEU A 24 4.64 -21.66 -11.52
CA LEU A 24 3.37 -21.05 -11.11
C LEU A 24 3.40 -19.52 -11.24
N ARG A 25 4.50 -18.87 -10.85
CA ARG A 25 4.68 -17.42 -11.04
C ARG A 25 4.63 -17.04 -12.52
N PHE A 26 5.40 -17.75 -13.35
CA PHE A 26 5.41 -17.50 -14.80
C PHE A 26 4.02 -17.69 -15.42
N LEU A 27 3.30 -18.73 -15.01
CA LEU A 27 1.91 -18.96 -15.42
C LEU A 27 1.01 -17.78 -14.99
N GLY A 28 1.10 -17.33 -13.74
CA GLY A 28 0.35 -16.19 -13.23
C GLY A 28 0.61 -14.93 -14.05
N GLN A 29 1.88 -14.58 -14.25
CA GLN A 29 2.32 -13.43 -15.06
C GLN A 29 1.78 -13.48 -16.50
N SER A 30 1.88 -14.63 -17.17
CA SER A 30 1.33 -14.81 -18.52
C SER A 30 -0.20 -14.61 -18.58
N ARG A 31 -0.92 -14.90 -17.49
CA ARG A 31 -2.37 -14.69 -17.42
C ARG A 31 -2.76 -13.28 -17.07
N VAL A 32 -1.91 -12.55 -16.34
CA VAL A 32 -2.05 -11.10 -16.19
C VAL A 32 -2.01 -10.43 -17.56
N ASP A 33 -0.98 -10.73 -18.37
CA ASP A 33 -0.86 -10.24 -19.76
C ASP A 33 -2.12 -10.52 -20.58
N ALA A 34 -2.64 -11.74 -20.49
CA ALA A 34 -3.85 -12.12 -21.22
C ALA A 34 -5.08 -11.32 -20.77
N LEU A 35 -5.28 -11.10 -19.46
CA LEU A 35 -6.49 -10.47 -18.92
C LEU A 35 -6.51 -8.94 -18.97
N THR A 36 -5.37 -8.31 -19.15
CA THR A 36 -5.29 -6.84 -19.32
C THR A 36 -5.08 -6.42 -20.77
N SER A 37 -4.75 -7.37 -21.66
CA SER A 37 -4.71 -7.10 -23.09
C SER A 37 -6.09 -6.67 -23.63
N PRO A 38 -6.15 -5.88 -24.72
CA PRO A 38 -7.42 -5.43 -25.27
C PRO A 38 -8.32 -6.59 -25.70
N PHE A 39 -9.53 -6.68 -25.12
CA PHE A 39 -10.55 -7.64 -25.55
C PHE A 39 -11.60 -6.98 -26.45
N SER A 40 -11.92 -7.63 -27.57
CA SER A 40 -13.15 -7.33 -28.31
C SER A 40 -14.30 -8.19 -27.77
N MET A 41 -14.96 -7.72 -26.71
CA MET A 41 -16.11 -8.41 -26.11
C MET A 41 -17.43 -7.74 -26.48
N LYS A 42 -18.48 -8.54 -26.62
CA LYS A 42 -19.84 -8.04 -26.86
C LYS A 42 -20.46 -7.60 -25.53
N LEU A 43 -20.90 -6.33 -25.44
CA LEU A 43 -21.71 -5.84 -24.33
C LEU A 43 -23.09 -6.51 -24.36
N LEU A 44 -23.48 -7.11 -23.24
CA LEU A 44 -24.78 -7.76 -23.03
C LEU A 44 -25.76 -6.88 -22.26
N LYS A 45 -25.25 -6.16 -21.25
CA LYS A 45 -26.07 -5.38 -20.33
C LYS A 45 -25.24 -4.29 -19.69
N ASP A 46 -25.82 -3.11 -19.55
CA ASP A 46 -25.32 -2.01 -18.73
C ASP A 46 -26.49 -1.51 -17.88
N LYS A 47 -26.47 -1.81 -16.58
CA LYS A 47 -27.55 -1.41 -15.67
C LYS A 47 -27.05 -1.33 -14.24
N ALA A 48 -27.42 -0.25 -13.53
CA ALA A 48 -27.17 -0.06 -12.11
C ALA A 48 -25.69 -0.17 -11.72
N GLY A 49 -24.79 0.44 -12.51
CA GLY A 49 -23.35 0.43 -12.23
C GLY A 49 -22.67 -0.92 -12.45
N LEU A 50 -23.34 -1.86 -13.15
CA LEU A 50 -22.80 -3.15 -13.54
C LEU A 50 -22.90 -3.31 -15.07
N GLN A 51 -21.75 -3.51 -15.70
CA GLN A 51 -21.63 -3.81 -17.13
C GLN A 51 -21.26 -5.28 -17.31
N LEU A 52 -21.92 -5.96 -18.23
CA LEU A 52 -21.70 -7.37 -18.55
C LEU A 52 -21.30 -7.54 -20.00
N TYR A 53 -20.23 -8.30 -20.21
CA TYR A 53 -19.68 -8.59 -21.52
C TYR A 53 -19.51 -10.08 -21.72
N GLU A 54 -19.53 -10.52 -22.97
CA GLU A 54 -19.20 -11.88 -23.35
C GLU A 54 -18.25 -11.96 -24.55
N LEU A 55 -17.51 -13.06 -24.60
CA LEU A 55 -16.69 -13.46 -25.72
C LEU A 55 -16.81 -14.97 -25.89
N CYS A 56 -17.25 -15.41 -27.07
CA CYS A 56 -17.35 -16.82 -27.43
C CYS A 56 -16.27 -17.15 -28.46
N GLU A 57 -15.27 -17.90 -28.03
CA GLU A 57 -14.19 -18.40 -28.88
C GLU A 57 -14.45 -19.88 -29.23
N LYS A 58 -13.62 -20.44 -30.12
CA LYS A 58 -13.75 -21.84 -30.54
C LYS A 58 -13.61 -22.84 -29.39
N GLU A 59 -12.80 -22.56 -28.40
CA GLU A 59 -12.52 -23.51 -27.30
C GLU A 59 -12.91 -22.99 -25.92
N PHE A 60 -13.24 -21.70 -25.82
CA PHE A 60 -13.51 -21.04 -24.55
C PHE A 60 -14.69 -20.10 -24.66
N TYR A 61 -15.48 -20.06 -23.60
CA TYR A 61 -16.46 -19.02 -23.39
C TYR A 61 -16.04 -18.17 -22.21
N THR A 62 -15.97 -16.85 -22.40
CA THR A 62 -15.52 -15.88 -21.41
C THR A 62 -16.64 -14.89 -21.11
N MET A 63 -16.91 -14.68 -19.82
CA MET A 63 -17.76 -13.60 -19.33
C MET A 63 -16.92 -12.62 -18.51
N LYS A 64 -17.22 -11.33 -18.65
CA LYS A 64 -16.62 -10.25 -17.86
C LYS A 64 -17.74 -9.41 -17.28
N ALA A 65 -17.69 -9.15 -15.98
CA ALA A 65 -18.51 -8.12 -15.35
C ALA A 65 -17.61 -6.98 -14.88
N VAL A 66 -18.12 -5.75 -14.94
CA VAL A 66 -17.40 -4.54 -14.55
C VAL A 66 -18.27 -3.71 -13.63
N THR A 67 -17.69 -3.23 -12.53
CA THR A 67 -18.31 -2.25 -11.65
C THR A 67 -17.29 -1.20 -11.23
N THR A 68 -17.75 -0.14 -10.56
CA THR A 68 -16.87 0.90 -10.02
C THR A 68 -16.86 0.88 -8.50
N VAL A 69 -15.69 1.12 -7.92
CA VAL A 69 -15.46 1.10 -6.48
C VAL A 69 -14.70 2.35 -6.10
N ASN A 70 -15.12 3.01 -5.03
CA ASN A 70 -14.37 4.13 -4.46
C ASN A 70 -13.48 3.62 -3.33
N ALA A 71 -12.21 3.30 -3.64
CA ALA A 71 -11.23 2.78 -2.69
C ALA A 71 -9.81 2.92 -3.26
N PRO A 72 -8.76 2.92 -2.42
CA PRO A 72 -7.39 2.76 -2.89
C PRO A 72 -7.17 1.40 -3.55
N LEU A 73 -6.41 1.36 -4.66
CA LEU A 73 -6.08 0.14 -5.39
C LEU A 73 -5.52 -0.95 -4.46
N GLN A 74 -4.60 -0.56 -3.57
CA GLN A 74 -3.93 -1.47 -2.65
C GLN A 74 -4.90 -2.13 -1.66
N GLU A 75 -5.97 -1.44 -1.24
CA GLU A 75 -6.96 -2.02 -0.33
C GLU A 75 -7.79 -3.11 -1.02
N VAL A 76 -8.18 -2.88 -2.28
CA VAL A 76 -8.87 -3.89 -3.09
C VAL A 76 -7.97 -5.09 -3.33
N MET A 77 -6.70 -4.86 -3.69
CA MET A 77 -5.74 -5.93 -3.91
C MET A 77 -5.42 -6.71 -2.64
N HIS A 78 -5.35 -6.03 -1.49
CA HIS A 78 -5.18 -6.68 -0.20
C HIS A 78 -6.41 -7.51 0.20
N LEU A 79 -7.63 -7.02 -0.05
CA LEU A 79 -8.87 -7.80 0.13
C LEU A 79 -8.81 -9.09 -0.71
N LEU A 80 -8.40 -8.98 -1.98
CA LEU A 80 -8.32 -10.09 -2.92
C LEU A 80 -7.14 -11.04 -2.65
N SER A 81 -6.21 -10.67 -1.76
CA SER A 81 -5.04 -11.49 -1.45
C SER A 81 -5.40 -12.81 -0.76
N MET A 82 -6.37 -12.81 0.16
CA MET A 82 -7.03 -14.01 0.72
C MET A 82 -6.05 -15.15 1.07
N ASP A 83 -4.94 -14.76 1.69
CA ASP A 83 -3.74 -15.53 2.02
C ASP A 83 -3.94 -16.62 3.07
N LYS A 84 -5.02 -16.56 3.86
CA LYS A 84 -5.40 -17.57 4.85
C LYS A 84 -6.78 -18.14 4.53
N THR A 85 -7.02 -19.41 4.88
CA THR A 85 -8.33 -20.06 4.68
C THR A 85 -9.50 -19.28 5.30
N ALA A 86 -9.30 -18.70 6.49
CA ALA A 86 -10.31 -17.86 7.13
C ALA A 86 -10.65 -16.62 6.27
N ASN A 87 -9.63 -15.90 5.80
CA ASN A 87 -9.76 -14.73 4.94
C ASN A 87 -10.42 -15.11 3.61
N LEU A 88 -10.02 -16.23 2.99
CA LEU A 88 -10.59 -16.72 1.76
C LEU A 88 -12.10 -17.02 1.92
N ARG A 89 -12.49 -17.72 2.99
CA ARG A 89 -13.91 -18.01 3.26
C ARG A 89 -14.73 -16.75 3.51
N GLU A 90 -14.19 -15.80 4.26
CA GLU A 90 -14.86 -14.53 4.55
C GLU A 90 -15.06 -13.72 3.26
N VAL A 91 -13.99 -13.44 2.51
CA VAL A 91 -14.04 -12.60 1.32
C VAL A 91 -14.87 -13.27 0.21
N MET A 92 -14.67 -14.57 -0.05
CA MET A 92 -15.47 -15.28 -1.03
C MET A 92 -16.94 -15.36 -0.60
N GLY A 93 -17.22 -15.53 0.70
CA GLY A 93 -18.58 -15.52 1.22
C GLY A 93 -19.28 -14.16 1.09
N GLU A 94 -18.56 -13.05 1.29
CA GLU A 94 -19.11 -11.70 1.10
C GLU A 94 -19.32 -11.36 -0.37
N ILE A 95 -18.39 -11.74 -1.25
CA ILE A 95 -18.48 -11.44 -2.69
C ILE A 95 -19.51 -12.34 -3.38
N PHE A 96 -19.42 -13.66 -3.20
CA PHE A 96 -20.22 -14.63 -3.94
C PHE A 96 -21.49 -15.07 -3.20
N GLY A 97 -21.64 -14.74 -1.91
CA GLY A 97 -22.83 -15.06 -1.13
C GLY A 97 -23.10 -16.56 -1.11
N THR A 98 -24.34 -16.96 -1.42
CA THR A 98 -24.75 -18.37 -1.44
C THR A 98 -24.13 -19.17 -2.59
N LEU A 99 -23.53 -18.53 -3.59
CA LEU A 99 -22.83 -19.24 -4.65
C LEU A 99 -21.52 -19.86 -4.14
N PHE A 100 -20.90 -19.29 -3.11
CA PHE A 100 -19.71 -19.86 -2.49
C PHE A 100 -20.12 -20.86 -1.41
N LEU A 101 -19.64 -22.10 -1.54
CA LEU A 101 -19.93 -23.16 -0.59
C LEU A 101 -18.78 -23.30 0.42
N ASP A 102 -17.54 -23.40 -0.04
CA ASP A 102 -16.38 -23.49 0.84
C ASP A 102 -15.09 -23.24 0.04
N GLY A 103 -14.00 -23.02 0.75
CA GLY A 103 -12.67 -22.92 0.15
C GLY A 103 -11.55 -23.05 1.18
N VAL A 104 -10.38 -23.43 0.69
CA VAL A 104 -9.18 -23.75 1.49
C VAL A 104 -7.95 -23.21 0.77
N VAL A 105 -7.08 -22.52 1.51
CA VAL A 105 -5.74 -22.18 1.03
C VAL A 105 -4.84 -23.39 1.27
N LEU A 106 -4.35 -23.99 0.19
CA LEU A 106 -3.55 -25.22 0.21
C LEU A 106 -2.04 -24.90 0.32
N TYR A 107 -1.61 -23.80 -0.29
CA TYR A 107 -0.25 -23.30 -0.23
C TYR A 107 -0.25 -21.78 -0.30
N LYS A 108 0.68 -21.13 0.38
CA LYS A 108 0.95 -19.69 0.28
C LYS A 108 2.46 -19.51 0.25
N LYS A 109 2.93 -18.83 -0.81
CA LYS A 109 4.31 -18.38 -0.92
C LYS A 109 4.60 -17.39 0.20
N GLN A 110 5.78 -17.52 0.82
CA GLN A 110 6.29 -16.55 1.79
C GLN A 110 6.53 -15.19 1.12
N ASP A 111 6.13 -14.12 1.80
CA ASP A 111 6.23 -12.78 1.24
C ASP A 111 7.70 -12.41 0.97
N SER A 112 7.93 -11.77 -0.17
CA SER A 112 9.27 -11.43 -0.65
C SER A 112 9.47 -9.92 -0.64
N LEU A 113 10.54 -9.45 0.00
CA LEU A 113 10.89 -8.03 0.04
C LEU A 113 11.20 -7.46 -1.36
N SER A 114 11.64 -8.31 -2.29
CA SER A 114 11.90 -7.92 -3.68
C SER A 114 10.65 -7.71 -4.52
N ARG A 115 9.49 -8.24 -4.08
CA ARG A 115 8.21 -8.16 -4.79
C ARG A 115 7.07 -7.98 -3.78
N PRO A 116 6.97 -6.80 -3.14
CA PRO A 116 6.04 -6.59 -2.02
C PRO A 116 4.56 -6.63 -2.42
N ASN A 117 4.24 -6.41 -3.70
CA ASN A 117 2.88 -6.50 -4.22
C ASN A 117 2.53 -7.90 -4.76
N GLU A 118 3.51 -8.79 -4.91
CA GLU A 118 3.29 -10.12 -5.45
C GLU A 118 2.68 -11.03 -4.38
N ASN A 119 1.53 -11.59 -4.67
CA ASN A 119 0.89 -12.62 -3.86
C ASN A 119 0.72 -13.91 -4.66
N LEU A 120 1.27 -15.02 -4.18
CA LEU A 120 1.12 -16.33 -4.82
C LEU A 120 0.58 -17.34 -3.81
N SER A 121 -0.53 -17.98 -4.15
CA SER A 121 -1.11 -19.07 -3.37
C SER A 121 -1.75 -20.13 -4.25
N VAL A 122 -1.92 -21.34 -3.73
CA VAL A 122 -2.75 -22.39 -4.33
C VAL A 122 -3.97 -22.56 -3.45
N SER A 123 -5.15 -22.65 -4.05
CA SER A 123 -6.41 -22.74 -3.32
C SER A 123 -7.35 -23.75 -3.95
N TRP A 124 -8.21 -24.32 -3.10
CA TRP A 124 -9.37 -25.09 -3.51
C TRP A 124 -10.64 -24.31 -3.17
N THR A 125 -11.64 -24.33 -4.05
CA THR A 125 -12.95 -23.69 -3.82
C THR A 125 -14.07 -24.53 -4.41
N ALA A 126 -15.21 -24.59 -3.72
CA ALA A 126 -16.47 -25.13 -4.22
C ALA A 126 -17.52 -24.03 -4.43
N LEU A 127 -18.17 -24.05 -5.59
CA LEU A 127 -19.25 -23.15 -5.99
C LEU A 127 -20.54 -23.91 -6.29
N GLN A 128 -21.66 -23.30 -5.93
CA GLN A 128 -22.99 -23.84 -6.15
C GLN A 128 -23.31 -23.96 -7.65
N ALA A 129 -23.95 -25.06 -8.01
CA ALA A 129 -24.43 -25.29 -9.36
C ALA A 129 -25.58 -24.35 -9.76
N SER A 130 -25.85 -24.27 -11.05
CA SER A 130 -26.94 -23.45 -11.60
C SER A 130 -28.34 -23.97 -11.27
N LYS A 131 -28.46 -25.26 -10.94
CA LYS A 131 -29.70 -25.95 -10.55
C LYS A 131 -29.42 -26.92 -9.41
N PRO A 132 -30.40 -27.20 -8.53
CA PRO A 132 -30.23 -28.12 -7.39
C PRO A 132 -29.82 -29.55 -7.78
N ASN A 133 -30.26 -30.03 -8.95
CA ASN A 133 -30.04 -31.42 -9.39
C ASN A 133 -28.73 -31.61 -10.16
N LEU A 134 -27.92 -30.57 -10.31
CA LEU A 134 -26.62 -30.66 -10.96
C LEU A 134 -25.52 -30.71 -9.89
N PRO A 135 -24.43 -31.45 -10.13
CA PRO A 135 -23.29 -31.44 -9.22
C PRO A 135 -22.76 -30.02 -9.10
N HIS A 136 -22.40 -29.65 -7.87
CA HIS A 136 -21.66 -28.43 -7.58
C HIS A 136 -20.28 -28.48 -8.25
N ARG A 137 -19.60 -27.35 -8.28
CA ARG A 137 -18.35 -27.21 -9.05
C ARG A 137 -17.23 -26.99 -8.09
N ASP A 138 -16.15 -27.76 -8.19
CA ASP A 138 -14.96 -27.50 -7.42
C ASP A 138 -13.73 -27.32 -8.31
N TYR A 139 -12.78 -26.55 -7.79
CA TYR A 139 -11.61 -26.09 -8.52
C TYR A 139 -10.38 -26.14 -7.62
N VAL A 140 -9.25 -26.57 -8.16
CA VAL A 140 -7.92 -26.37 -7.57
C VAL A 140 -7.16 -25.45 -8.51
N PHE A 141 -6.69 -24.33 -7.99
CA PHE A 141 -6.20 -23.25 -8.83
C PHE A 141 -5.08 -22.46 -8.17
N LEU A 142 -4.16 -22.01 -9.03
CA LEU A 142 -3.21 -20.95 -8.73
C LEU A 142 -3.97 -19.65 -8.55
N ARG A 143 -3.58 -18.90 -7.51
CA ARG A 143 -3.93 -17.50 -7.34
C ARG A 143 -2.68 -16.66 -7.36
N TYR A 144 -2.58 -15.80 -8.38
CA TYR A 144 -1.47 -14.89 -8.57
C TYR A 144 -1.98 -13.45 -8.52
N GLY A 145 -1.49 -12.68 -7.57
CA GLY A 145 -1.80 -11.27 -7.34
C GLY A 145 -0.57 -10.42 -7.61
N ASP A 146 -0.72 -9.30 -8.34
CA ASP A 146 0.34 -8.32 -8.50
C ASP A 146 -0.23 -6.93 -8.87
N VAL A 147 0.57 -5.89 -8.74
CA VAL A 147 0.24 -4.51 -9.12
C VAL A 147 1.32 -3.96 -10.03
N PHE A 148 0.93 -3.38 -11.16
CA PHE A 148 1.82 -2.88 -12.20
C PHE A 148 1.25 -1.60 -12.82
N GLU A 149 2.11 -0.82 -13.47
CA GLU A 149 1.69 0.39 -14.18
C GLU A 149 0.99 0.04 -15.51
N LYS A 150 -0.04 0.80 -15.87
CA LYS A 150 -0.79 0.61 -17.11
C LYS A 150 0.02 1.10 -18.31
N ASN A 151 0.33 0.22 -19.26
CA ASN A 151 0.92 0.62 -20.53
C ASN A 151 -0.15 0.98 -21.57
N VAL A 152 -0.11 2.21 -22.06
CA VAL A 152 -1.08 2.71 -23.07
C VAL A 152 -0.63 2.37 -24.51
N GLU A 153 0.66 2.12 -24.72
CA GLU A 153 1.22 1.82 -26.03
C GLU A 153 2.10 0.56 -25.98
N HIS A 154 1.70 -0.45 -26.77
CA HIS A 154 2.33 -1.77 -26.97
C HIS A 154 2.05 -2.82 -25.89
N GLY A 155 1.45 -3.94 -26.32
CA GLY A 155 0.95 -5.05 -25.49
C GLY A 155 2.00 -5.91 -24.79
N SER A 156 2.97 -5.27 -24.10
CA SER A 156 3.85 -5.89 -23.11
C SER A 156 3.73 -5.09 -21.82
N LEU A 157 3.25 -5.71 -20.73
CA LEU A 157 3.02 -5.05 -19.44
C LEU A 157 4.30 -4.74 -18.64
N TYR A 158 5.46 -5.20 -19.11
CA TYR A 158 6.72 -5.11 -18.36
C TYR A 158 7.68 -4.02 -18.87
N GLN A 159 7.20 -3.06 -19.68
CA GLN A 159 7.98 -1.92 -20.16
C GLN A 159 7.33 -0.62 -19.71
N ASN A 160 7.93 0.12 -18.78
CA ASN A 160 7.36 1.36 -18.23
C ASN A 160 7.23 2.46 -19.29
N ASN A 161 6.00 2.86 -19.60
CA ASN A 161 5.70 3.95 -20.54
C ASN A 161 4.93 5.14 -19.92
N GLY A 162 4.87 5.27 -18.59
CA GLY A 162 4.56 6.55 -17.93
C GLY A 162 3.11 7.03 -18.05
N SER A 163 2.12 6.16 -17.82
CA SER A 163 0.71 6.59 -17.75
C SER A 163 0.31 7.11 -16.36
N GLY A 164 1.05 6.73 -15.31
CA GLY A 164 0.76 7.08 -13.93
C GLY A 164 -0.49 6.41 -13.33
N LEU A 165 -1.17 5.55 -14.10
CA LEU A 165 -2.32 4.74 -13.64
C LEU A 165 -1.86 3.32 -13.38
N PHE A 166 -2.29 2.74 -12.27
CA PHE A 166 -1.96 1.36 -11.92
C PHE A 166 -3.08 0.38 -12.22
N ILE A 167 -2.68 -0.86 -12.51
CA ILE A 167 -3.56 -2.01 -12.63
C ILE A 167 -3.13 -3.04 -11.59
N GLY A 168 -4.09 -3.49 -10.78
CA GLY A 168 -3.96 -4.68 -9.95
C GLY A 168 -4.62 -5.87 -10.63
N ALA A 169 -3.97 -7.03 -10.60
CA ALA A 169 -4.55 -8.27 -11.10
C ALA A 169 -4.53 -9.35 -10.02
N SER A 170 -5.64 -10.08 -9.86
CA SER A 170 -5.74 -11.28 -9.02
C SER A 170 -6.26 -12.43 -9.90
N ILE A 171 -5.33 -13.16 -10.50
CA ILE A 171 -5.54 -14.25 -11.44
C ILE A 171 -5.89 -15.54 -10.74
N TRP A 172 -6.88 -16.26 -11.26
CA TRP A 172 -7.26 -17.61 -10.89
C TRP A 172 -7.12 -18.54 -12.11
N GLU A 173 -6.19 -19.49 -12.03
CA GLU A 173 -5.89 -20.42 -13.12
C GLU A 173 -5.84 -21.85 -12.58
N SER A 174 -6.66 -22.76 -13.12
CA SER A 174 -6.71 -24.14 -12.65
C SER A 174 -5.39 -24.87 -12.93
N ILE A 175 -4.92 -25.60 -11.93
CA ILE A 175 -3.67 -26.36 -11.99
C ILE A 175 -3.90 -27.82 -11.58
N GLU A 176 -3.00 -28.69 -12.02
CA GLU A 176 -2.95 -30.08 -11.58
C GLU A 176 -1.76 -30.23 -10.65
N LEU A 177 -2.00 -30.79 -9.47
CA LEU A 177 -0.98 -31.06 -8.47
C LEU A 177 -1.28 -32.41 -7.82
N ASP A 178 -0.21 -33.15 -7.53
CA ASP A 178 -0.30 -34.39 -6.77
C ASP A 178 -0.89 -34.12 -5.38
N GLY A 179 -1.73 -35.04 -4.91
CA GLY A 179 -2.40 -34.91 -3.61
C GLY A 179 -3.66 -34.03 -3.62
N CYS A 180 -4.18 -33.66 -4.79
CA CYS A 180 -5.40 -32.85 -4.96
C CYS A 180 -6.47 -33.55 -5.81
N ASP A 181 -6.60 -34.86 -5.68
CA ASP A 181 -7.54 -35.69 -6.46
C ASP A 181 -8.99 -35.22 -6.31
N PRO A 182 -9.83 -35.38 -7.36
CA PRO A 182 -11.26 -35.05 -7.29
C PRO A 182 -11.93 -35.70 -6.07
N LEU A 183 -12.83 -34.95 -5.43
CA LEU A 183 -13.55 -35.45 -4.27
C LEU A 183 -14.47 -36.63 -4.64
N PRO A 184 -14.77 -37.53 -3.67
CA PRO A 184 -15.66 -38.66 -3.93
C PRO A 184 -17.03 -38.21 -4.46
N ALA A 185 -17.62 -39.00 -5.35
CA ALA A 185 -18.93 -38.70 -5.95
C ALA A 185 -20.04 -38.43 -4.92
N SER A 186 -19.93 -38.99 -3.71
CA SER A 186 -20.86 -38.75 -2.59
C SER A 186 -20.92 -37.29 -2.13
N GLN A 187 -19.91 -36.48 -2.46
CA GLN A 187 -19.87 -35.04 -2.15
C GLN A 187 -20.65 -34.19 -3.16
N ASN A 188 -21.16 -34.80 -4.24
CA ASN A 188 -21.94 -34.14 -5.29
C ASN A 188 -21.27 -32.87 -5.86
N VAL A 189 -19.95 -32.92 -6.03
CA VAL A 189 -19.13 -31.89 -6.68
C VAL A 189 -18.41 -32.48 -7.88
N ALA A 190 -18.20 -31.68 -8.93
CA ALA A 190 -17.45 -32.04 -10.12
C ALA A 190 -16.23 -31.13 -10.25
N ARG A 191 -15.04 -31.76 -10.41
CA ARG A 191 -13.78 -31.05 -10.66
C ARG A 191 -13.78 -30.47 -12.05
N LEU A 192 -13.78 -29.14 -12.12
CA LEU A 192 -13.73 -28.38 -13.37
C LEU A 192 -12.45 -27.56 -13.44
N ARG A 193 -12.23 -26.95 -14.62
CA ARG A 193 -11.08 -26.08 -14.88
C ARG A 193 -11.55 -24.72 -15.34
N MET A 194 -11.08 -23.70 -14.64
CA MET A 194 -11.19 -22.31 -15.03
C MET A 194 -9.86 -21.85 -15.62
N ARG A 195 -9.92 -21.04 -16.68
CA ARG A 195 -8.75 -20.39 -17.29
C ARG A 195 -9.03 -18.90 -17.41
N ARG A 196 -7.99 -18.05 -17.37
CA ARG A 196 -8.16 -16.58 -17.51
C ARG A 196 -9.32 -16.06 -16.64
N THR A 197 -9.41 -16.56 -15.42
CA THR A 197 -10.44 -16.15 -14.46
C THR A 197 -9.77 -15.25 -13.43
N GLY A 198 -10.51 -14.36 -12.81
CA GLY A 198 -10.00 -13.53 -11.73
C GLY A 198 -10.39 -12.07 -11.84
N PHE A 199 -9.83 -11.28 -10.95
CA PHE A 199 -10.12 -9.85 -10.86
C PHE A 199 -9.04 -9.03 -11.56
N VAL A 200 -9.47 -7.97 -12.24
CA VAL A 200 -8.61 -6.90 -12.74
C VAL A 200 -9.15 -5.60 -12.18
N VAL A 201 -8.31 -4.83 -11.51
CA VAL A 201 -8.64 -3.59 -10.84
C VAL A 201 -7.84 -2.49 -11.52
N GLU A 202 -8.52 -1.59 -12.21
CA GLU A 202 -7.86 -0.52 -12.96
C GLU A 202 -8.16 0.81 -12.29
N GLU A 203 -7.12 1.60 -12.04
CA GLU A 203 -7.32 3.00 -11.67
C GLU A 203 -7.98 3.75 -12.82
N THR A 204 -9.02 4.51 -12.50
CA THR A 204 -9.61 5.46 -13.43
C THR A 204 -8.91 6.81 -13.29
N GLY A 205 -9.02 7.69 -14.29
CA GLY A 205 -8.53 9.06 -14.18
C GLY A 205 -9.25 9.93 -13.14
N HIS A 206 -10.17 9.36 -12.36
CA HIS A 206 -10.89 10.01 -11.27
C HIS A 206 -10.35 9.50 -9.92
N GLU A 207 -10.00 10.43 -9.02
CA GLU A 207 -9.38 10.13 -7.72
C GLU A 207 -10.21 9.13 -6.90
N GLY A 208 -9.55 8.06 -6.42
CA GLY A 208 -10.16 7.01 -5.60
C GLY A 208 -11.12 6.07 -6.34
N MET A 209 -11.49 6.37 -7.59
CA MET A 209 -12.40 5.55 -8.37
C MET A 209 -11.65 4.48 -9.16
N LEU A 210 -11.96 3.24 -8.85
CA LEU A 210 -11.43 2.05 -9.50
C LEU A 210 -12.50 1.41 -10.37
N GLN A 211 -12.09 0.90 -11.52
CA GLN A 211 -12.88 -0.01 -12.34
C GLN A 211 -12.48 -1.44 -11.99
N VAL A 212 -13.38 -2.20 -11.36
CA VAL A 212 -13.16 -3.59 -10.98
C VAL A 212 -13.87 -4.50 -11.96
N SER A 213 -13.09 -5.35 -12.63
CA SER A 213 -13.57 -6.38 -13.54
C SER A 213 -13.41 -7.76 -12.93
N LEU A 214 -14.42 -8.63 -13.04
CA LEU A 214 -14.30 -10.06 -12.77
C LEU A 214 -14.48 -10.83 -14.08
N PHE A 215 -13.43 -11.56 -14.46
CA PHE A 215 -13.42 -12.45 -15.60
C PHE A 215 -13.68 -13.88 -15.16
N MET A 216 -14.39 -14.63 -16.00
CA MET A 216 -14.47 -16.08 -15.88
C MET A 216 -14.49 -16.71 -17.27
N SER A 217 -13.58 -17.64 -17.52
CA SER A 217 -13.63 -18.47 -18.73
C SER A 217 -13.70 -19.97 -18.40
N GLU A 218 -14.58 -20.67 -19.11
CA GLU A 218 -14.68 -22.12 -19.08
C GLU A 218 -14.47 -22.70 -20.49
N SER A 219 -13.97 -23.94 -20.56
CA SER A 219 -13.87 -24.67 -21.81
C SER A 219 -15.25 -24.83 -22.45
N HIS A 220 -15.34 -24.50 -23.73
CA HIS A 220 -16.55 -24.60 -24.53
C HIS A 220 -16.27 -25.52 -25.72
N PRO A 221 -17.10 -26.55 -26.01
CA PRO A 221 -16.83 -27.56 -27.03
C PRO A 221 -16.99 -27.05 -28.48
N GLY A 222 -16.71 -25.77 -28.76
CA GLY A 222 -16.68 -25.21 -30.12
C GLY A 222 -17.96 -25.28 -30.92
N ARG A 223 -19.10 -25.44 -30.26
CA ARG A 223 -20.42 -25.32 -30.90
C ARG A 223 -20.72 -23.83 -31.15
N ASP A 224 -21.50 -23.52 -32.17
CA ASP A 224 -21.88 -22.13 -32.51
C ASP A 224 -22.61 -21.38 -31.38
N ALA A 225 -23.13 -22.10 -30.38
CA ALA A 225 -23.84 -21.52 -29.24
C ALA A 225 -23.44 -22.17 -27.90
N VAL A 226 -23.24 -21.31 -26.89
CA VAL A 226 -23.05 -21.69 -25.48
C VAL A 226 -24.40 -21.98 -24.83
N SER A 227 -24.46 -23.02 -24.00
CA SER A 227 -25.72 -23.37 -23.33
C SER A 227 -26.25 -22.23 -22.46
N THR A 228 -27.57 -22.03 -22.45
CA THR A 228 -28.23 -21.01 -21.62
C THR A 228 -27.93 -21.22 -20.13
N LEU A 229 -27.72 -22.47 -19.70
CA LEU A 229 -27.36 -22.79 -18.31
C LEU A 229 -25.95 -22.30 -17.96
N THR A 230 -24.97 -22.56 -18.82
CA THR A 230 -23.59 -22.07 -18.65
C THR A 230 -23.57 -20.55 -18.63
N ARG A 231 -24.20 -19.90 -19.62
CA ARG A 231 -24.31 -18.45 -19.71
C ARG A 231 -24.97 -17.85 -18.47
N SER A 232 -26.11 -18.38 -18.06
CA SER A 232 -26.84 -17.88 -16.88
C SER A 232 -26.03 -18.03 -15.60
N TRP A 233 -25.35 -19.16 -15.42
CA TRP A 233 -24.53 -19.40 -14.25
C TRP A 233 -23.31 -18.49 -14.21
N MET A 234 -22.52 -18.42 -15.29
CA MET A 234 -21.36 -17.55 -15.37
C MET A 234 -21.77 -16.08 -15.19
N THR A 235 -22.92 -15.66 -15.73
CA THR A 235 -23.47 -14.32 -15.50
C THR A 235 -23.66 -14.05 -14.01
N LYS A 236 -24.24 -15.00 -13.27
CA LYS A 236 -24.41 -14.86 -11.81
C LYS A 236 -23.07 -14.74 -11.09
N VAL A 237 -22.10 -15.57 -11.46
CA VAL A 237 -20.76 -15.57 -10.86
C VAL A 237 -20.03 -14.24 -11.11
N VAL A 238 -19.93 -13.78 -12.37
CA VAL A 238 -19.21 -12.54 -12.66
C VAL A 238 -19.92 -11.32 -12.08
N SER A 239 -21.27 -11.33 -12.02
CA SER A 239 -22.04 -10.22 -11.43
C SER A 239 -21.75 -10.01 -9.94
N CYS A 240 -21.23 -11.02 -9.23
CA CYS A 240 -20.81 -10.89 -7.84
C CYS A 240 -19.72 -9.82 -7.63
N VAL A 241 -19.03 -9.38 -8.68
CA VAL A 241 -18.10 -8.24 -8.60
C VAL A 241 -18.73 -6.99 -7.99
N SER A 242 -20.05 -6.77 -8.15
CA SER A 242 -20.77 -5.65 -7.53
C SER A 242 -20.74 -5.68 -5.99
N ASN A 243 -20.46 -6.84 -5.39
CA ASN A 243 -20.41 -7.00 -3.94
C ASN A 243 -19.03 -6.66 -3.35
N ILE A 244 -18.05 -6.29 -4.17
CA ILE A 244 -16.69 -6.01 -3.68
C ILE A 244 -16.67 -4.83 -2.70
N SER A 245 -17.42 -3.76 -2.96
CA SER A 245 -17.57 -2.64 -2.02
C SER A 245 -18.17 -3.09 -0.70
N ASN A 246 -19.11 -4.03 -0.75
CA ASN A 246 -19.75 -4.59 0.45
C ASN A 246 -18.77 -5.45 1.27
N ALA A 247 -17.90 -6.20 0.61
CA ALA A 247 -16.84 -6.97 1.24
C ALA A 247 -15.76 -6.06 1.87
N MET A 248 -15.42 -4.95 1.21
CA MET A 248 -14.55 -3.92 1.79
C MET A 248 -15.17 -3.31 3.04
N VAL A 249 -16.46 -2.98 3.01
CA VAL A 249 -17.19 -2.47 4.19
C VAL A 249 -17.15 -3.46 5.35
N THR A 250 -17.42 -4.74 5.09
CA THR A 250 -17.34 -5.79 6.11
C THR A 250 -15.95 -5.84 6.72
N ARG A 251 -14.90 -5.92 5.90
CA ARG A 251 -13.52 -6.01 6.37
C ARG A 251 -13.13 -4.80 7.23
N ALA A 252 -13.47 -3.60 6.78
CA ALA A 252 -13.19 -2.38 7.52
C ALA A 252 -13.99 -2.29 8.83
N LEU A 253 -15.24 -2.74 8.88
CA LEU A 253 -16.00 -2.79 10.13
C LEU A 253 -15.49 -3.88 11.09
N SER A 254 -14.99 -5.00 10.57
CA SER A 254 -14.38 -6.08 11.36
C SER A 254 -13.08 -5.65 12.05
N SER A 255 -12.34 -4.68 11.49
CA SER A 255 -11.11 -4.16 12.08
C SER A 255 -11.32 -3.00 13.07
N GLN A 256 -12.57 -2.52 13.24
CA GLN A 256 -12.90 -1.38 14.10
C GLN A 256 -13.40 -1.83 15.47
N SER A 257 -13.08 -1.03 16.50
CA SER A 257 -13.70 -1.19 17.82
C SER A 257 -15.10 -0.57 17.82
N LEU A 258 -16.12 -1.41 17.74
CA LEU A 258 -17.50 -0.95 17.65
C LEU A 258 -18.06 -0.54 19.02
N LEU A 259 -18.35 0.75 19.14
CA LEU A 259 -18.92 1.40 20.32
C LEU A 259 -20.23 0.73 20.78
N THR A 260 -20.39 0.68 22.09
CA THR A 260 -21.63 0.27 22.75
C THR A 260 -22.50 1.50 23.04
N LYS A 261 -23.73 1.27 23.52
CA LYS A 261 -24.64 2.37 23.89
C LYS A 261 -24.05 3.30 24.95
N GLN A 262 -23.13 2.81 25.78
CA GLN A 262 -22.50 3.58 26.84
C GLN A 262 -21.48 4.58 26.30
N ASP A 263 -20.91 4.30 25.13
CA ASP A 263 -19.86 5.11 24.49
C ASP A 263 -20.44 6.13 23.48
N PHE A 264 -21.75 6.11 23.27
CA PHE A 264 -22.41 6.99 22.32
C PHE A 264 -22.37 8.44 22.80
N ARG A 265 -22.13 9.35 21.84
CA ARG A 265 -22.16 10.78 22.12
C ARG A 265 -23.59 11.20 22.45
N LYS A 266 -23.70 12.23 23.30
CA LYS A 266 -24.99 12.82 23.65
C LYS A 266 -25.70 13.31 22.39
N ASP A 267 -27.00 13.12 22.37
CA ASP A 267 -27.84 13.47 21.24
C ASP A 267 -27.83 14.98 20.96
N GLY A 268 -27.25 15.37 19.83
CA GLY A 268 -27.39 16.71 19.28
C GLY A 268 -28.79 16.96 18.68
N PRO A 269 -29.15 18.24 18.40
CA PRO A 269 -30.39 18.60 17.74
C PRO A 269 -30.36 18.36 16.22
N GLN A 270 -29.18 18.12 15.63
CA GLN A 270 -28.96 18.01 14.19
C GLN A 270 -28.16 16.75 13.83
N CYS A 271 -28.40 16.23 12.63
CA CYS A 271 -27.63 15.12 12.08
C CYS A 271 -26.18 15.52 11.84
N TYR A 272 -25.23 14.72 12.31
CA TYR A 272 -23.79 14.99 12.19
C TYR A 272 -23.33 15.17 10.73
N LEU A 273 -23.92 14.42 9.78
CA LEU A 273 -23.50 14.49 8.38
C LEU A 273 -24.20 15.59 7.57
N CYS A 274 -25.54 15.61 7.57
CA CYS A 274 -26.29 16.54 6.73
C CYS A 274 -26.66 17.85 7.42
N MET A 275 -26.33 18.00 8.71
CA MET A 275 -26.64 19.15 9.57
C MET A 275 -28.13 19.50 9.67
N LYS A 276 -29.03 18.68 9.10
CA LYS A 276 -30.48 18.87 9.18
C LYS A 276 -30.96 18.55 10.60
N ALA A 277 -31.84 19.41 11.12
CA ALA A 277 -32.48 19.22 12.41
C ALA A 277 -33.25 17.89 12.46
N PHE A 278 -33.13 17.19 13.58
CA PHE A 278 -33.96 16.02 13.86
C PHE A 278 -35.39 16.46 14.17
N THR A 279 -36.35 15.66 13.73
CA THR A 279 -37.78 15.86 13.94
C THR A 279 -38.43 14.53 14.27
N VAL A 280 -39.74 14.50 14.54
CA VAL A 280 -40.49 13.24 14.68
C VAL A 280 -40.38 12.32 13.44
N PHE A 281 -40.21 12.89 12.25
CA PHE A 281 -40.04 12.15 11.00
C PHE A 281 -38.57 11.87 10.65
N ARG A 282 -37.63 12.66 11.16
CA ARG A 282 -36.19 12.42 11.05
C ARG A 282 -35.67 11.94 12.40
N ARG A 283 -35.71 10.62 12.60
CA ARG A 283 -35.28 9.98 13.85
C ARG A 283 -33.75 9.98 14.00
N LYS A 284 -33.32 9.95 15.25
CA LYS A 284 -31.92 9.87 15.67
C LYS A 284 -31.43 8.43 15.66
N HIS A 285 -30.24 8.20 15.13
CA HIS A 285 -29.56 6.91 15.20
C HIS A 285 -28.07 7.11 15.48
N HIS A 286 -27.49 6.31 16.37
CA HIS A 286 -26.05 6.42 16.66
C HIS A 286 -25.20 5.60 15.70
N CYS A 287 -24.08 6.17 15.27
CA CYS A 287 -23.02 5.43 14.61
C CYS A 287 -22.31 4.51 15.61
N ARG A 288 -22.10 3.24 15.25
CA ARG A 288 -21.38 2.27 16.09
C ARG A 288 -19.86 2.41 15.99
N VAL A 289 -19.36 3.30 15.14
CA VAL A 289 -17.91 3.55 14.96
C VAL A 289 -17.49 4.84 15.63
N CYS A 290 -18.18 5.96 15.39
CA CYS A 290 -17.82 7.26 15.99
C CYS A 290 -18.74 7.73 17.12
N GLY A 291 -19.90 7.08 17.32
CA GLY A 291 -20.85 7.42 18.39
C GLY A 291 -21.72 8.65 18.09
N ASP A 292 -21.47 9.37 16.99
CA ASP A 292 -22.28 10.52 16.59
C ASP A 292 -23.70 10.13 16.16
N VAL A 293 -24.61 11.10 16.27
CA VAL A 293 -26.02 10.94 15.90
C VAL A 293 -26.25 11.30 14.42
N VAL A 294 -26.82 10.37 13.68
CA VAL A 294 -27.08 10.43 12.23
C VAL A 294 -28.53 10.09 11.92
N CYS A 295 -29.03 10.56 10.77
CA CYS A 295 -30.36 10.19 10.28
C CYS A 295 -30.31 8.92 9.41
N SER A 296 -31.48 8.31 9.16
CA SER A 296 -31.59 7.11 8.32
C SER A 296 -31.10 7.33 6.88
N SER A 297 -31.27 8.52 6.31
CA SER A 297 -30.75 8.85 4.97
C SER A 297 -29.24 9.04 4.91
N CYS A 298 -28.58 9.19 6.05
CA CYS A 298 -27.12 9.38 6.15
C CYS A 298 -26.45 8.18 6.81
N SER A 299 -27.14 7.05 6.96
CA SER A 299 -26.59 5.87 7.60
C SER A 299 -27.16 4.59 7.04
N GLU A 300 -26.36 3.54 7.04
CA GLU A 300 -26.72 2.21 6.60
C GLU A 300 -26.57 1.21 7.76
N MET A 301 -27.27 0.08 7.69
CA MET A 301 -27.10 -1.03 8.62
C MET A 301 -26.48 -2.21 7.92
N LYS A 302 -25.36 -2.69 8.46
CA LYS A 302 -24.70 -3.92 8.05
C LYS A 302 -24.89 -4.96 9.16
N THR A 303 -25.26 -6.16 8.77
CA THR A 303 -25.25 -7.31 9.70
C THR A 303 -23.86 -7.93 9.66
N MET A 304 -23.13 -7.84 10.78
CA MET A 304 -21.82 -8.45 10.94
C MET A 304 -21.98 -9.83 11.59
N ARG A 305 -21.38 -10.86 11.00
CA ARG A 305 -21.37 -12.21 11.57
C ARG A 305 -20.27 -12.30 12.62
N GLN A 306 -20.64 -12.54 13.88
CA GLN A 306 -19.68 -12.77 14.96
C GLN A 306 -19.80 -14.19 15.52
N ARG A 307 -18.78 -14.62 16.28
CA ARG A 307 -18.70 -15.95 16.89
C ARG A 307 -19.92 -16.28 17.80
N ASN A 308 -20.56 -15.25 18.38
CA ASN A 308 -21.69 -15.35 19.31
C ASN A 308 -23.03 -14.85 18.73
N GLY A 309 -23.15 -14.74 17.40
CA GLY A 309 -24.38 -14.31 16.72
C GLY A 309 -24.17 -13.15 15.75
N ASN A 310 -25.26 -12.70 15.14
CA ASN A 310 -25.24 -11.57 14.22
C ASN A 310 -25.35 -10.26 15.00
N ARG A 311 -24.45 -9.29 14.73
CA ARG A 311 -24.50 -7.94 15.29
C ARG A 311 -24.88 -6.95 14.19
N GLU A 312 -25.94 -6.18 14.42
CA GLU A 312 -26.31 -5.07 13.53
C GLU A 312 -25.47 -3.83 13.83
N VAL A 313 -24.71 -3.40 12.84
CA VAL A 313 -23.80 -2.27 12.91
C VAL A 313 -24.33 -1.17 12.02
N ARG A 314 -24.69 -0.05 12.64
CA ARG A 314 -25.07 1.16 11.91
C ARG A 314 -23.86 2.09 11.78
N PHE A 315 -23.61 2.53 10.56
CA PHE A 315 -22.50 3.42 10.23
C PHE A 315 -22.98 4.50 9.24
N PRO A 316 -22.28 5.65 9.16
CA PRO A 316 -22.65 6.75 8.28
C PRO A 316 -22.47 6.34 6.81
N VAL A 317 -23.08 7.03 5.84
CA VAL A 317 -22.73 6.85 4.42
C VAL A 317 -22.67 8.22 3.75
N LEU A 318 -21.57 8.51 3.06
CA LEU A 318 -21.40 9.71 2.24
C LEU A 318 -21.78 9.36 0.79
N GLY A 319 -22.93 9.86 0.31
CA GLY A 319 -23.38 9.65 -1.07
C GLY A 319 -24.00 8.27 -1.35
N SER A 320 -24.34 8.01 -2.62
CA SER A 320 -25.03 6.78 -3.07
C SER A 320 -24.11 5.57 -3.26
N ASN A 321 -22.79 5.75 -3.12
CA ASN A 321 -21.77 4.74 -3.35
C ASN A 321 -20.90 4.62 -2.10
N SER A 322 -21.42 4.03 -1.01
CA SER A 322 -20.66 3.44 0.12
C SER A 322 -19.24 4.00 0.33
N ASP A 323 -19.08 5.31 0.46
CA ASP A 323 -17.77 5.96 0.51
C ASP A 323 -17.20 5.74 1.91
N MET A 324 -16.09 5.01 2.01
CA MET A 324 -15.56 4.50 3.28
C MET A 324 -14.64 5.47 4.02
N SER A 325 -14.42 6.67 3.46
CA SER A 325 -13.44 7.64 3.96
C SER A 325 -13.66 8.07 5.42
N TYR A 326 -14.88 7.94 5.97
CA TYR A 326 -15.19 8.28 7.36
C TYR A 326 -14.81 7.21 8.39
N LEU A 327 -14.64 5.93 8.00
CA LEU A 327 -14.21 4.87 8.94
C LEU A 327 -12.74 5.01 9.35
N ASN A 328 -11.97 5.81 8.60
CA ASN A 328 -10.58 6.12 8.89
C ASN A 328 -10.40 7.37 9.79
N ARG A 329 -11.47 8.00 10.31
CA ARG A 329 -11.40 9.25 11.12
C ARG A 329 -11.58 9.09 12.65
N GLY A 330 -11.31 7.92 13.21
CA GLY A 330 -11.40 7.68 14.65
C GLY A 330 -10.16 8.11 15.44
N GLY A 331 -10.01 9.39 15.77
CA GLY A 331 -8.91 9.87 16.62
C GLY A 331 -9.02 11.31 17.10
N ARG A 332 -9.00 11.49 18.44
CA ARG A 332 -8.87 12.72 19.26
C ARG A 332 -10.13 13.55 19.55
N TYR A 333 -10.52 13.57 20.83
CA TYR A 333 -10.76 14.81 21.59
C TYR A 333 -10.45 14.64 23.09
N SER A 334 -9.79 15.65 23.63
CA SER A 334 -9.13 15.81 24.93
C SER A 334 -10.08 15.80 26.15
N ALA A 335 -9.67 15.14 27.23
CA ALA A 335 -10.22 15.33 28.57
C ALA A 335 -9.28 16.21 29.40
N LYS A 336 -9.84 17.29 29.96
CA LYS A 336 -9.19 18.19 30.92
C LYS A 336 -8.80 17.44 32.20
N GLN A 337 -7.64 17.82 32.73
CA GLN A 337 -7.18 17.54 34.08
C GLN A 337 -8.20 18.04 35.12
N ASP A 338 -8.42 17.24 36.17
CA ASP A 338 -8.45 17.68 37.56
C ASP A 338 -8.41 16.46 38.50
N GLY A 339 -7.60 16.56 39.55
CA GLY A 339 -7.95 16.05 40.89
C GLY A 339 -7.60 14.62 41.26
N ASP A 340 -6.35 14.44 41.70
CA ASP A 340 -5.86 13.58 42.79
C ASP A 340 -6.91 12.98 43.75
N THR A 341 -6.88 11.66 43.97
CA THR A 341 -6.79 10.99 45.30
C THR A 341 -6.77 9.46 45.20
N SER A 342 -5.65 8.90 45.65
CA SER A 342 -5.47 7.65 46.42
C SER A 342 -6.42 6.45 46.21
N SER A 343 -5.84 5.42 45.61
CA SER A 343 -5.80 4.02 46.05
C SER A 343 -7.07 3.39 46.64
N GLU A 344 -7.63 2.45 45.88
CA GLU A 344 -8.05 1.15 46.42
C GLU A 344 -7.75 0.06 45.38
N TYR A 345 -6.76 -0.77 45.73
CA TYR A 345 -6.37 -1.99 45.03
C TYR A 345 -7.30 -3.13 45.49
N SER A 346 -8.12 -3.66 44.57
CA SER A 346 -8.66 -5.03 44.52
C SER A 346 -9.77 -5.02 43.46
N GLU A 347 -9.81 -5.80 42.38
CA GLU A 347 -9.38 -7.17 42.14
C GLU A 347 -8.96 -7.29 40.67
N PHE A 348 -7.69 -7.63 40.39
CA PHE A 348 -7.32 -8.11 39.06
C PHE A 348 -7.82 -9.55 38.94
N GLY A 349 -8.85 -9.77 38.14
CA GLY A 349 -9.08 -11.07 37.50
C GLY A 349 -7.97 -11.32 36.48
N ASP A 350 -7.40 -12.52 36.49
CA ASP A 350 -6.25 -12.94 35.69
C ASP A 350 -6.33 -12.47 34.22
N PHE A 351 -5.47 -11.52 33.87
CA PHE A 351 -5.30 -11.04 32.51
C PHE A 351 -4.47 -12.07 31.73
N HIS A 352 -5.13 -12.92 30.93
CA HIS A 352 -4.45 -13.80 29.99
C HIS A 352 -4.10 -13.02 28.71
N TRP A 353 -2.80 -12.93 28.41
CA TRP A 353 -2.33 -12.53 27.08
C TRP A 353 -2.81 -13.56 26.05
N ASP A 354 -3.45 -13.10 24.98
CA ASP A 354 -3.76 -13.95 23.82
C ASP A 354 -2.42 -14.29 23.13
N GLU A 355 -1.93 -15.52 23.31
CA GLU A 355 -0.63 -15.98 22.78
C GLU A 355 -0.55 -16.00 21.23
N ASP A 356 -1.70 -15.83 20.55
CA ASP A 356 -1.84 -15.98 19.10
C ASP A 356 -1.82 -14.66 18.30
N VAL A 357 -1.67 -13.48 18.95
CA VAL A 357 -1.26 -12.26 18.23
C VAL A 357 0.26 -12.32 18.06
N THR A 358 0.72 -13.08 17.07
CA THR A 358 2.15 -13.08 16.73
C THR A 358 2.52 -11.67 16.27
N ARG A 359 3.17 -10.89 17.16
CA ARG A 359 4.16 -9.88 16.74
C ARG A 359 4.94 -10.53 15.58
N PRO A 360 5.24 -9.81 14.47
CA PRO A 360 6.24 -10.34 13.54
C PRO A 360 7.40 -10.77 14.41
N SER A 361 7.76 -12.07 14.33
CA SER A 361 8.62 -12.67 15.35
C SER A 361 9.82 -11.75 15.55
N LEU A 362 10.30 -11.59 16.79
CA LEU A 362 11.54 -10.84 17.02
C LEU A 362 12.63 -11.32 16.06
N GLU A 363 12.61 -12.59 15.67
CA GLU A 363 13.44 -13.15 14.60
C GLU A 363 13.17 -12.60 13.19
N ASN A 364 11.92 -12.34 12.78
CA ASN A 364 11.57 -11.76 11.48
C ASN A 364 11.90 -10.26 11.40
N LEU A 365 11.62 -9.49 12.46
CA LEU A 365 12.04 -8.10 12.56
C LEU A 365 13.57 -8.01 12.65
N ALA A 366 14.20 -8.80 13.53
CA ALA A 366 15.65 -8.85 13.61
C ALA A 366 16.30 -9.45 12.35
N SER A 367 15.60 -10.28 11.58
CA SER A 367 16.09 -10.77 10.28
C SER A 367 15.97 -9.71 9.19
N LEU A 368 14.91 -8.91 9.20
CA LEU A 368 14.75 -7.78 8.27
C LEU A 368 15.76 -6.68 8.61
N GLU A 369 15.88 -6.35 9.89
CA GLU A 369 16.88 -5.44 10.44
C GLU A 369 18.28 -5.94 10.08
N ARG A 370 18.66 -7.19 10.38
CA ARG A 370 19.96 -7.77 9.97
C ARG A 370 20.21 -7.74 8.46
N LYS A 371 19.18 -7.89 7.63
CA LYS A 371 19.33 -7.85 6.16
C LYS A 371 19.52 -6.44 5.63
N LEU A 372 18.95 -5.44 6.31
CA LEU A 372 19.04 -4.03 5.93
C LEU A 372 20.18 -3.30 6.65
N THR A 373 20.73 -3.89 7.73
CA THR A 373 21.90 -3.36 8.42
C THR A 373 23.10 -3.39 7.48
N VAL A 374 23.69 -2.22 7.27
CA VAL A 374 24.86 -2.05 6.40
C VAL A 374 26.11 -2.10 7.26
N HIS A 375 27.02 -3.01 6.94
CA HIS A 375 28.28 -3.23 7.68
C HIS A 375 29.53 -2.82 6.90
N GLU A 376 29.37 -2.39 5.64
CA GLU A 376 30.46 -1.96 4.78
C GLU A 376 30.03 -0.82 3.85
N ASN A 377 31.00 -0.06 3.33
CA ASN A 377 30.74 0.97 2.34
C ASN A 377 30.05 0.38 1.11
N THR A 378 28.97 1.01 0.64
CA THR A 378 28.23 0.57 -0.55
C THR A 378 29.16 0.53 -1.76
N PRO A 379 29.28 -0.61 -2.47
CA PRO A 379 30.13 -0.72 -3.65
C PRO A 379 29.62 0.18 -4.79
N PHE A 380 30.49 0.48 -5.75
CA PHE A 380 30.15 1.24 -6.96
C PHE A 380 30.61 0.47 -8.21
N ASN A 381 29.83 0.58 -9.29
CA ASN A 381 30.04 -0.16 -10.54
C ASN A 381 30.34 0.75 -11.75
N TYR A 382 30.67 2.02 -11.52
CA TYR A 382 31.01 2.99 -12.56
C TYR A 382 32.48 3.43 -12.45
N ALA A 383 33.07 3.83 -13.59
CA ALA A 383 34.46 4.26 -13.64
C ALA A 383 34.66 5.64 -12.98
N LEU A 384 35.70 5.76 -12.16
CA LEU A 384 36.13 7.04 -11.58
C LEU A 384 37.04 7.78 -12.56
N SER A 385 36.73 9.04 -12.83
CA SER A 385 37.49 9.89 -13.76
C SER A 385 38.24 10.98 -13.00
N TYR A 386 39.52 11.20 -13.29
CA TYR A 386 40.37 12.19 -12.60
C TYR A 386 40.81 13.31 -13.54
N SER A 387 41.32 14.42 -13.00
CA SER A 387 42.02 15.44 -13.80
C SER A 387 43.15 16.08 -13.02
N SER A 388 44.15 16.62 -13.72
CA SER A 388 45.32 17.27 -13.12
C SER A 388 45.03 18.46 -12.20
N ARG A 389 43.80 18.98 -12.18
CA ARG A 389 43.38 20.14 -11.37
C ARG A 389 42.68 19.78 -10.06
N GLN A 390 42.40 18.51 -9.79
CA GLN A 390 41.74 18.05 -8.55
C GLN A 390 42.23 16.64 -8.16
N GLU A 391 42.43 16.40 -6.87
CA GLU A 391 43.00 15.14 -6.36
C GLU A 391 41.96 14.03 -6.14
N TRP A 392 40.67 14.37 -6.16
CA TRP A 392 39.55 13.42 -6.05
C TRP A 392 38.85 13.22 -7.40
N PRO A 393 38.05 12.15 -7.56
CA PRO A 393 37.30 11.89 -8.79
C PRO A 393 36.39 13.05 -9.18
N LYS A 394 36.20 13.25 -10.47
CA LYS A 394 35.12 14.08 -11.02
C LYS A 394 33.79 13.42 -10.67
N ALA A 395 32.76 14.25 -10.51
CA ALA A 395 31.41 13.76 -10.35
C ALA A 395 31.02 12.86 -11.53
N PRO A 396 30.45 11.68 -11.27
CA PRO A 396 30.08 10.77 -12.34
C PRO A 396 28.88 11.32 -13.13
N ILE A 397 28.77 10.85 -14.37
CA ILE A 397 27.68 11.20 -15.29
C ILE A 397 26.79 9.97 -15.43
N PRO A 398 25.54 10.00 -14.95
CA PRO A 398 24.63 8.87 -15.09
C PRO A 398 24.19 8.68 -16.55
N PRO A 399 23.69 7.49 -16.91
CA PRO A 399 22.96 7.30 -18.16
C PRO A 399 21.83 8.32 -18.28
N HIS A 400 21.53 8.76 -19.51
CA HIS A 400 20.44 9.72 -19.78
C HIS A 400 20.57 11.08 -19.05
N GLU A 401 21.79 11.55 -18.77
CA GLU A 401 22.06 12.81 -18.05
C GLU A 401 21.29 14.03 -18.60
N THR A 402 21.13 14.13 -19.93
CA THR A 402 20.37 15.21 -20.55
C THR A 402 18.91 15.22 -20.08
N GLU A 403 18.26 14.05 -20.04
CA GLU A 403 16.87 13.89 -19.61
C GLU A 403 16.74 14.19 -18.11
N ARG A 404 17.65 13.65 -17.29
CA ARG A 404 17.74 13.94 -15.85
C ARG A 404 17.86 15.45 -15.58
N LEU A 405 18.73 16.16 -16.29
CA LEU A 405 18.90 17.61 -16.13
C LEU A 405 17.68 18.41 -16.57
N ILE A 406 16.94 17.96 -17.59
CA ILE A 406 15.65 18.54 -17.95
C ILE A 406 14.67 18.41 -16.79
N LYS A 407 14.64 17.25 -16.12
CA LYS A 407 13.80 17.02 -14.94
C LYS A 407 14.20 17.91 -13.77
N VAL A 408 15.48 17.94 -13.40
CA VAL A 408 15.98 18.82 -12.32
C VAL A 408 15.59 20.28 -12.56
N ARG A 409 15.74 20.79 -13.80
CA ARG A 409 15.36 22.17 -14.16
C ARG A 409 13.85 22.41 -14.16
N GLY A 410 13.05 21.36 -14.29
CA GLY A 410 11.59 21.42 -14.24
C GLY A 410 11.01 21.48 -12.83
N LEU A 411 11.78 21.11 -11.79
CA LEU A 411 11.33 21.08 -10.41
C LEU A 411 11.25 22.49 -9.79
N HIS A 412 10.24 22.71 -8.95
CA HIS A 412 10.07 23.95 -8.22
C HIS A 412 10.83 23.92 -6.88
N LEU A 413 12.09 24.36 -6.91
CA LEU A 413 13.02 24.28 -5.78
C LEU A 413 13.19 25.60 -4.99
N ALA A 414 12.47 26.66 -5.36
CA ALA A 414 12.74 28.03 -4.88
C ALA A 414 12.24 28.32 -3.45
N ASP A 415 11.27 27.55 -2.96
CA ASP A 415 10.76 27.63 -1.59
C ASP A 415 10.67 26.22 -1.00
N PRO A 416 11.60 25.82 -0.11
CA PRO A 416 11.56 24.50 0.50
C PRO A 416 10.36 24.33 1.47
N GLY A 417 9.71 25.42 1.89
CA GLY A 417 8.74 25.33 2.98
C GLY A 417 9.36 24.77 4.27
N LYS A 418 8.59 24.85 5.37
CA LYS A 418 9.07 24.35 6.67
C LYS A 418 9.17 22.81 6.70
N GLN A 419 8.30 22.13 5.96
CA GLN A 419 8.20 20.68 5.96
C GLN A 419 9.49 19.97 5.52
N PHE A 420 10.21 20.46 4.48
CA PHE A 420 11.44 19.80 4.02
C PHE A 420 12.63 20.08 4.94
N GLN A 421 12.61 21.22 5.62
CA GLN A 421 13.56 21.50 6.69
C GLN A 421 13.37 20.53 7.87
N GLU A 422 12.12 20.29 8.28
CA GLU A 422 11.76 19.31 9.32
C GLU A 422 12.20 17.89 8.94
N LEU A 423 12.06 17.47 7.67
CA LEU A 423 12.57 16.15 7.23
C LEU A 423 14.08 16.01 7.42
N CYS A 424 14.85 17.07 7.16
CA CYS A 424 16.31 17.06 7.40
C CYS A 424 16.61 17.01 8.91
N GLU A 425 15.84 17.73 9.73
CA GLU A 425 15.99 17.70 11.20
C GLU A 425 15.67 16.31 11.76
N TYR A 426 14.63 15.63 11.27
CA TYR A 426 14.31 14.26 11.66
C TYR A 426 15.40 13.28 11.23
N ALA A 427 15.92 13.40 10.01
CA ALA A 427 17.00 12.55 9.52
C ALA A 427 18.29 12.71 10.35
N ALA A 428 18.67 13.96 10.67
CA ALA A 428 19.81 14.26 11.53
C ALA A 428 19.61 13.71 12.95
N ALA A 429 18.45 13.96 13.56
CA ALA A 429 18.15 13.56 14.93
C ALA A 429 18.14 12.03 15.11
N GLU A 430 17.52 11.30 14.18
CA GLU A 430 17.39 9.83 14.27
C GLU A 430 18.76 9.12 14.29
N LEU A 431 19.71 9.62 13.51
CA LEU A 431 21.06 9.06 13.47
C LEU A 431 22.03 9.76 14.44
N GLY A 432 21.64 10.87 15.06
CA GLY A 432 22.55 11.73 15.81
C GLY A 432 23.62 12.37 14.92
N CYS A 433 23.32 12.58 13.64
CA CYS A 433 24.23 13.21 12.67
C CYS A 433 24.18 14.73 12.80
N GLN A 434 25.31 15.39 12.54
CA GLN A 434 25.40 16.86 12.55
C GLN A 434 24.90 17.49 11.24
N ILE A 435 24.94 16.73 10.15
CA ILE A 435 24.56 17.21 8.81
C ILE A 435 23.40 16.37 8.27
N ALA A 436 22.42 17.06 7.70
CA ALA A 436 21.41 16.46 6.84
C ALA A 436 21.05 17.42 5.70
N ALA A 437 20.74 16.91 4.52
CA ALA A 437 20.34 17.75 3.40
C ALA A 437 19.41 17.04 2.44
N ILE A 438 18.54 17.83 1.80
CA ILE A 438 17.87 17.47 0.54
C ILE A 438 18.63 18.20 -0.56
N CYS A 439 19.41 17.46 -1.34
CA CYS A 439 20.30 17.99 -2.36
C CYS A 439 19.83 17.60 -3.77
N PHE A 440 19.73 18.57 -4.68
CA PHE A 440 19.46 18.34 -6.10
C PHE A 440 20.72 18.55 -6.92
N ILE A 441 21.01 17.63 -7.84
CA ILE A 441 22.28 17.63 -8.58
C ILE A 441 22.07 18.23 -9.97
N GLY A 442 22.61 19.42 -10.19
CA GLY A 442 22.65 20.10 -11.49
C GLY A 442 23.82 19.65 -12.37
N ASP A 443 24.12 20.41 -13.41
CA ASP A 443 25.20 20.11 -14.35
C ASP A 443 26.60 20.41 -13.78
N LYS A 444 26.75 21.53 -13.07
CA LYS A 444 28.03 22.01 -12.51
C LYS A 444 28.04 22.11 -10.98
N SER A 445 26.87 22.18 -10.37
CA SER A 445 26.68 22.37 -8.94
C SER A 445 25.51 21.52 -8.44
N GLY A 446 25.40 21.34 -7.13
CA GLY A 446 24.19 20.85 -6.49
C GLY A 446 23.61 21.88 -5.54
N PHE A 447 22.29 21.92 -5.52
CA PHE A 447 21.48 22.85 -4.75
C PHE A 447 20.93 22.16 -3.50
N LEU A 448 21.27 22.69 -2.32
CA LEU A 448 20.82 22.23 -1.03
C LEU A 448 19.50 22.92 -0.70
N MET A 449 18.40 22.27 -1.05
CA MET A 449 17.04 22.81 -0.92
C MET A 449 16.64 22.98 0.56
N ALA A 450 16.95 21.98 1.38
CA ALA A 450 16.82 22.02 2.83
C ALA A 450 18.10 21.43 3.45
N LYS A 451 18.52 21.96 4.61
CA LYS A 451 19.81 21.57 5.21
C LYS A 451 19.87 21.81 6.72
N VAL A 452 20.59 20.93 7.41
CA VAL A 452 21.00 21.03 8.82
C VAL A 452 22.52 20.98 8.86
N GLY A 453 23.15 21.82 9.69
CA GLY A 453 24.60 21.80 9.90
C GLY A 453 25.48 22.28 8.75
N LEU A 454 24.89 22.89 7.71
CA LEU A 454 25.60 23.41 6.54
C LEU A 454 25.25 24.88 6.33
N ASP A 455 26.21 25.74 5.98
CA ASP A 455 25.97 27.17 5.73
C ASP A 455 25.60 27.46 4.27
N LYS A 456 26.33 26.85 3.34
CA LYS A 456 26.18 27.07 1.90
C LYS A 456 24.88 26.45 1.39
N ARG A 457 24.21 27.11 0.43
CA ARG A 457 23.03 26.58 -0.28
C ARG A 457 23.37 25.89 -1.59
N GLU A 458 24.59 26.06 -2.07
CA GLU A 458 25.05 25.49 -3.33
C GLU A 458 26.52 25.11 -3.19
N LEU A 459 26.87 23.95 -3.73
CA LEU A 459 28.24 23.45 -3.77
C LEU A 459 28.57 22.96 -5.18
N PRO A 460 29.82 23.13 -5.67
CA PRO A 460 30.29 22.50 -6.89
C PRO A 460 30.00 20.99 -6.92
N ARG A 461 29.48 20.49 -8.05
CA ARG A 461 29.05 19.09 -8.21
C ARG A 461 30.18 18.11 -7.92
N ASN A 462 31.41 18.46 -8.32
CA ASN A 462 32.60 17.64 -8.09
C ASN A 462 32.98 17.50 -6.61
N MET A 463 32.47 18.33 -5.70
CA MET A 463 32.71 18.17 -4.26
C MET A 463 31.59 17.38 -3.56
N LEU A 464 30.39 17.32 -4.15
CA LEU A 464 29.22 16.72 -3.51
C LEU A 464 29.29 15.19 -3.50
N MET A 465 29.14 14.59 -2.32
CA MET A 465 28.96 13.14 -2.19
C MET A 465 27.64 12.68 -2.83
N ASP A 466 26.60 13.53 -2.74
CA ASP A 466 25.30 13.35 -3.39
C ASP A 466 25.39 13.15 -4.93
N ALA A 467 26.44 13.67 -5.57
CA ALA A 467 26.66 13.47 -7.02
C ALA A 467 27.01 12.02 -7.38
N HIS A 468 27.41 11.20 -6.40
CA HIS A 468 27.63 9.77 -6.56
C HIS A 468 26.36 8.95 -6.28
N VAL A 469 25.40 9.50 -5.52
CA VAL A 469 24.11 8.85 -5.21
C VAL A 469 23.24 8.73 -6.45
N ILE A 470 23.27 9.74 -7.33
CA ILE A 470 22.46 9.78 -8.56
C ILE A 470 22.83 8.71 -9.61
N MET A 471 23.83 7.87 -9.34
CA MET A 471 24.27 6.80 -10.23
C MET A 471 23.48 5.49 -10.06
N SER A 472 22.66 5.37 -9.02
CA SER A 472 21.85 4.18 -8.73
C SER A 472 20.50 4.56 -8.12
N THR A 473 19.53 3.65 -8.22
CA THR A 473 18.27 3.72 -7.45
C THR A 473 18.42 3.18 -6.03
N ASP A 474 19.56 2.55 -5.71
CA ASP A 474 19.88 2.08 -4.37
C ASP A 474 20.62 3.16 -3.54
N PRO A 475 20.40 3.23 -2.21
CA PRO A 475 21.12 4.16 -1.34
C PRO A 475 22.64 3.96 -1.37
N THR A 476 23.39 5.05 -1.26
CA THR A 476 24.85 5.05 -1.10
C THR A 476 25.22 5.31 0.36
N ILE A 477 25.72 4.29 1.04
CA ILE A 477 26.09 4.35 2.45
C ILE A 477 27.62 4.23 2.57
N ILE A 478 28.22 5.18 3.28
CA ILE A 478 29.66 5.30 3.52
C ILE A 478 29.84 5.38 5.02
N LEU A 479 30.25 4.26 5.60
CA LEU A 479 30.52 4.10 7.01
C LEU A 479 31.79 4.86 7.43
N ASP A 480 32.80 4.86 6.54
CA ASP A 480 34.00 5.70 6.67
C ASP A 480 34.50 6.18 5.31
N ALA A 481 34.44 7.48 5.08
CA ALA A 481 34.80 8.13 3.83
C ALA A 481 36.32 8.21 3.62
N THR A 482 37.12 8.04 4.68
CA THR A 482 38.58 7.91 4.55
C THR A 482 38.99 6.58 3.95
N GLU A 483 38.09 5.60 3.93
CA GLU A 483 38.30 4.26 3.35
C GLU A 483 37.61 4.09 2.00
N ASP A 484 36.93 5.13 1.48
CA ASP A 484 36.24 5.07 0.20
C ASP A 484 37.00 5.82 -0.90
N LEU A 485 37.36 5.11 -1.97
CA LEU A 485 38.11 5.68 -3.11
C LEU A 485 37.39 6.85 -3.80
N ARG A 486 36.07 6.96 -3.69
CA ARG A 486 35.31 8.11 -4.22
C ARG A 486 35.61 9.40 -3.44
N PHE A 487 35.91 9.28 -2.14
CA PHE A 487 35.81 10.39 -1.20
C PHE A 487 37.07 10.66 -0.36
N ILE A 488 38.02 9.72 -0.27
CA ILE A 488 39.23 9.84 0.56
C ILE A 488 40.04 11.13 0.33
N LYS A 489 40.01 11.68 -0.89
CA LYS A 489 40.68 12.95 -1.26
C LYS A 489 39.72 14.14 -1.42
N ASN A 490 38.43 13.96 -1.13
CA ASN A 490 37.42 14.99 -1.32
C ASN A 490 37.58 16.08 -0.23
N PRO A 491 37.49 17.39 -0.57
CA PRO A 491 37.59 18.48 0.41
C PRO A 491 36.58 18.37 1.57
N LEU A 492 35.39 17.81 1.34
CA LEU A 492 34.42 17.59 2.42
C LEU A 492 34.91 16.56 3.46
N VAL A 493 35.80 15.65 3.06
CA VAL A 493 36.41 14.65 3.96
C VAL A 493 37.70 15.18 4.58
N ILE A 494 38.52 15.89 3.81
CA ILE A 494 39.81 16.43 4.29
C ILE A 494 39.60 17.66 5.19
N ASP A 495 38.83 18.64 4.72
CA ASP A 495 38.71 19.96 5.34
C ASP A 495 37.51 20.02 6.30
N GLU A 496 36.34 19.56 5.84
CA GLU A 496 35.07 19.59 6.60
C GLU A 496 34.84 18.29 7.41
N ARG A 497 35.83 17.39 7.41
CA ARG A 497 35.91 16.13 8.18
C ARG A 497 34.72 15.19 8.07
N VAL A 498 33.94 15.20 6.99
CA VAL A 498 32.86 14.21 6.80
C VAL A 498 33.46 12.80 6.73
N ARG A 499 33.10 11.93 7.68
CA ARG A 499 33.54 10.53 7.71
C ARG A 499 32.41 9.56 7.47
N PHE A 500 31.25 9.80 8.08
CA PHE A 500 30.04 9.04 7.76
C PHE A 500 29.19 9.82 6.77
N PHE A 501 28.64 9.12 5.77
CA PHE A 501 27.67 9.65 4.82
C PHE A 501 26.65 8.58 4.45
N ALA A 502 25.37 8.92 4.43
CA ALA A 502 24.31 8.06 3.93
C ALA A 502 23.38 8.88 3.03
N GLY A 503 23.41 8.59 1.73
CA GLY A 503 22.60 9.27 0.71
C GLY A 503 21.54 8.34 0.13
N PHE A 504 20.29 8.76 0.22
CA PHE A 504 19.13 8.05 -0.30
C PHE A 504 18.62 8.78 -1.55
N PRO A 505 18.56 8.12 -2.71
CA PRO A 505 18.23 8.77 -3.98
C PRO A 505 16.80 9.34 -3.97
N LEU A 506 16.65 10.55 -4.51
CA LEU A 506 15.34 11.14 -4.80
C LEU A 506 14.99 10.76 -6.23
N ILE A 507 14.08 9.80 -6.37
CA ILE A 507 13.65 9.24 -7.65
C ILE A 507 12.32 9.88 -8.01
N THR A 508 12.27 10.61 -9.12
CA THR A 508 11.02 11.19 -9.62
C THR A 508 10.04 10.08 -10.02
N SER A 509 8.75 10.42 -10.10
CA SER A 509 7.68 9.51 -10.55
C SER A 509 7.94 8.86 -11.90
N ASP A 510 8.76 9.47 -12.76
CA ASP A 510 9.18 8.98 -14.07
C ASP A 510 10.57 8.31 -14.08
N GLY A 511 11.12 7.97 -12.91
CA GLY A 511 12.31 7.14 -12.75
C GLY A 511 13.66 7.85 -12.82
N HIS A 512 13.70 9.19 -12.87
CA HIS A 512 14.97 9.92 -12.90
C HIS A 512 15.49 10.16 -11.48
N VAL A 513 16.76 9.82 -11.23
CA VAL A 513 17.41 10.14 -9.96
C VAL A 513 17.90 11.59 -9.99
N VAL A 514 17.17 12.50 -9.36
CA VAL A 514 17.40 13.95 -9.49
C VAL A 514 18.30 14.52 -8.38
N GLY A 515 18.48 13.77 -7.30
CA GLY A 515 19.19 14.21 -6.11
C GLY A 515 19.18 13.15 -5.01
N SER A 516 19.35 13.59 -3.76
CA SER A 516 19.32 12.73 -2.59
C SER A 516 18.81 13.45 -1.33
N LEU A 517 18.18 12.68 -0.44
CA LEU A 517 18.15 12.98 0.99
C LEU A 517 19.39 12.33 1.61
N SER A 518 20.25 13.12 2.23
CA SER A 518 21.50 12.63 2.81
C SER A 518 21.69 13.08 4.25
N VAL A 519 22.41 12.26 5.02
CA VAL A 519 22.93 12.59 6.35
C VAL A 519 24.43 12.35 6.38
N ALA A 520 25.15 13.17 7.15
CA ALA A 520 26.60 13.07 7.27
C ALA A 520 27.08 13.45 8.68
N ASP A 521 28.24 12.94 9.06
CA ASP A 521 28.80 13.14 10.41
C ASP A 521 30.33 13.11 10.36
N PRO A 522 31.05 13.90 11.17
CA PRO A 522 32.49 13.81 11.28
C PRO A 522 33.04 12.53 11.92
N PHE A 523 32.17 11.69 12.46
CA PHE A 523 32.53 10.42 13.06
C PHE A 523 32.15 9.27 12.12
N ALA A 524 33.11 8.38 11.85
CA ALA A 524 32.84 7.12 11.16
C ALA A 524 31.88 6.24 11.98
N ARG A 525 31.21 5.30 11.32
CA ARG A 525 30.28 4.36 11.95
C ARG A 525 30.69 2.93 11.66
N GLU A 526 30.47 2.03 12.60
CA GLU A 526 30.72 0.60 12.37
C GLU A 526 29.64 -0.05 11.50
N LEU A 527 28.41 0.46 11.58
CA LEU A 527 27.27 0.01 10.81
C LEU A 527 26.19 1.10 10.72
N LEU A 528 25.29 0.93 9.75
CA LEU A 528 24.00 1.62 9.71
C LEU A 528 22.90 0.60 10.03
N PRO A 529 22.21 0.70 11.17
CA PRO A 529 21.13 -0.22 11.52
C PRO A 529 19.99 -0.24 10.48
N GLY A 530 19.40 -1.42 10.25
CA GLY A 530 18.38 -1.61 9.22
C GLY A 530 17.07 -0.84 9.43
N ASP A 531 16.70 -0.55 10.67
CA ASP A 531 15.57 0.32 11.03
C ASP A 531 15.84 1.78 10.62
N LYS A 532 17.04 2.30 10.90
CA LYS A 532 17.48 3.65 10.48
C LYS A 532 17.62 3.75 8.97
N PHE A 533 18.09 2.70 8.31
CA PHE A 533 18.10 2.60 6.86
C PHE A 533 16.69 2.75 6.28
N LEU A 534 15.72 1.99 6.81
CA LEU A 534 14.33 2.04 6.36
C LEU A 534 13.70 3.43 6.60
N PHE A 535 13.98 4.02 7.75
CA PHE A 535 13.52 5.36 8.10
C PHE A 535 13.98 6.41 7.09
N LEU A 536 15.29 6.48 6.79
CA LEU A 536 15.84 7.44 5.84
C LEU A 536 15.32 7.21 4.42
N ARG A 537 15.13 5.96 3.99
CA ARG A 537 14.52 5.63 2.70
C ARG A 537 13.09 6.20 2.60
N ASN A 538 12.28 5.97 3.62
CA ASN A 538 10.91 6.47 3.65
C ASN A 538 10.87 8.01 3.66
N LEU A 539 11.81 8.67 4.34
CA LEU A 539 11.91 10.14 4.31
C LEU A 539 12.28 10.66 2.92
N ALA A 540 13.18 9.99 2.19
CA ALA A 540 13.53 10.35 0.82
C ALA A 540 12.31 10.26 -0.11
N ASP A 541 11.51 9.19 0.02
CA ASP A 541 10.27 9.00 -0.74
C ASP A 541 9.22 10.07 -0.42
N VAL A 542 9.12 10.51 0.84
CA VAL A 542 8.24 11.62 1.24
C VAL A 542 8.74 12.94 0.66
N ALA A 543 10.05 13.19 0.70
CA ALA A 543 10.65 14.42 0.19
C ALA A 543 10.38 14.60 -1.32
N ILE A 544 10.68 13.60 -2.16
CA ILE A 544 10.52 13.74 -3.61
C ILE A 544 9.04 13.90 -4.02
N ARG A 545 8.13 13.15 -3.39
CA ARG A 545 6.67 13.30 -3.64
C ARG A 545 6.17 14.70 -3.31
N GLY A 546 6.60 15.25 -2.17
CA GLY A 546 6.23 16.61 -1.80
C GLY A 546 6.77 17.65 -2.79
N ILE A 547 7.97 17.44 -3.33
CA ILE A 547 8.60 18.36 -4.28
C ILE A 547 7.93 18.30 -5.66
N GLU A 548 7.58 17.10 -6.15
CA GLU A 548 6.80 16.94 -7.38
C GLU A 548 5.41 17.58 -7.23
N GLN A 549 4.76 17.41 -6.08
CA GLN A 549 3.49 18.06 -5.78
C GLN A 549 3.60 19.60 -5.77
N ASN A 550 4.62 20.16 -5.12
CA ASN A 550 4.87 21.62 -5.14
C ASN A 550 5.15 22.13 -6.56
N THR A 551 5.84 21.33 -7.36
CA THR A 551 6.13 21.64 -8.77
C THR A 551 4.85 21.75 -9.57
N LEU A 552 3.94 20.78 -9.46
CA LEU A 552 2.64 20.79 -10.14
C LEU A 552 1.79 22.00 -9.75
N MET A 553 1.74 22.34 -8.45
CA MET A 553 1.01 23.52 -7.98
C MET A 553 1.59 24.83 -8.54
N SER A 554 2.92 24.96 -8.59
CA SER A 554 3.59 26.18 -9.09
C SER A 554 3.35 26.43 -10.59
N VAL A 555 3.35 25.36 -11.40
CA VAL A 555 3.09 25.44 -12.86
C VAL A 555 1.66 25.88 -13.12
N ALA A 556 0.72 25.40 -12.31
CA ALA A 556 -0.69 25.71 -12.48
C ALA A 556 -1.03 27.16 -12.07
N VAL A 557 -0.36 27.72 -11.05
CA VAL A 557 -0.46 29.15 -10.67
C VAL A 557 0.05 30.08 -11.77
N ARG A 558 1.14 29.73 -12.47
CA ARG A 558 1.73 30.57 -13.53
C ARG A 558 0.88 30.64 -14.80
N ARG A 559 0.08 29.60 -15.10
CA ARG A 559 -0.81 29.55 -16.27
C ARG A 559 -2.05 30.43 -16.14
N ASP A 560 -2.45 30.78 -14.92
CA ASP A 560 -3.75 31.43 -14.63
C ASP A 560 -3.65 32.93 -14.25
N GLY A 561 -2.54 33.60 -14.60
CA GLY A 561 -2.46 35.06 -14.56
C GLY A 561 -2.57 35.72 -13.17
N GLY A 562 -1.98 35.12 -12.14
CA GLY A 562 -1.78 35.78 -10.84
C GLY A 562 -3.03 36.02 -9.98
N ASN A 563 -4.17 35.41 -10.31
CA ASN A 563 -5.38 35.54 -9.51
C ASN A 563 -5.54 34.36 -8.53
N VAL A 564 -5.01 34.54 -7.31
CA VAL A 564 -4.95 33.53 -6.23
C VAL A 564 -6.33 32.93 -5.87
N ASN A 565 -7.43 33.64 -6.17
CA ASN A 565 -8.80 33.20 -5.86
C ASN A 565 -9.48 32.36 -6.95
N LYS A 566 -8.93 32.30 -8.18
CA LYS A 566 -9.46 31.46 -9.28
C LYS A 566 -8.73 30.12 -9.40
N VAL A 567 -7.46 30.09 -8.97
CA VAL A 567 -6.61 28.88 -8.87
C VAL A 567 -7.13 27.89 -7.82
N LYS A 568 -7.83 28.37 -6.77
CA LYS A 568 -8.43 27.52 -5.72
C LYS A 568 -9.55 26.57 -6.20
N SER A 569 -10.12 26.77 -7.40
CA SER A 569 -11.21 25.93 -7.92
C SER A 569 -10.80 24.93 -9.01
N THR A 570 -9.53 24.88 -9.41
CA THR A 570 -9.11 24.08 -10.58
C THR A 570 -7.80 23.29 -10.36
N ILE A 571 -7.18 23.38 -9.17
CA ILE A 571 -6.00 22.57 -8.82
C ILE A 571 -6.27 21.91 -7.46
N GLN A 572 -6.66 20.63 -7.48
CA GLN A 572 -6.56 19.77 -6.30
C GLN A 572 -5.15 19.21 -6.26
N ALA A 573 -4.37 19.64 -5.26
CA ALA A 573 -3.18 18.92 -4.86
C ALA A 573 -3.61 17.65 -4.10
N PRO A 574 -2.94 16.51 -4.30
CA PRO A 574 -3.30 15.25 -3.64
C PRO A 574 -3.11 15.38 -2.11
N PRO A 575 -3.98 14.78 -1.28
CA PRO A 575 -3.72 14.70 0.16
C PRO A 575 -2.67 13.60 0.45
N PRO A 576 -1.56 13.88 1.17
CA PRO A 576 -0.82 12.84 1.85
C PRO A 576 -1.65 12.27 3.02
N PRO A 577 -1.44 11.00 3.40
CA PRO A 577 -2.25 10.27 4.36
C PRO A 577 -2.30 10.98 5.72
N GLY A 578 -3.53 11.10 6.24
CA GLY A 578 -3.83 11.81 7.46
C GLY A 578 -3.25 11.14 8.71
N MET A 579 -2.23 11.76 9.30
CA MET A 579 -2.43 12.22 10.67
C MET A 579 -3.41 13.38 10.56
N GLY A 580 -4.59 13.30 11.20
CA GLY A 580 -5.40 14.50 11.43
C GLY A 580 -4.54 15.60 12.06
N ILE A 581 -4.87 16.89 11.91
CA ILE A 581 -4.06 17.99 12.48
C ILE A 581 -3.95 17.84 14.01
N ALA A 582 -5.07 17.47 14.63
CA ALA A 582 -5.09 17.09 16.03
C ALA A 582 -4.21 15.86 16.27
N ASP A 583 -4.16 14.91 15.29
CA ASP A 583 -3.39 13.65 15.19
C ASP A 583 -1.86 13.82 14.96
N ALA A 584 -1.46 14.94 14.38
CA ALA A 584 -0.07 15.39 14.31
C ALA A 584 0.36 16.06 15.61
N GLU A 585 -0.50 16.85 16.26
CA GLU A 585 -0.14 17.63 17.47
C GLU A 585 0.17 16.77 18.71
N LEU A 586 -0.65 15.76 19.05
CA LEU A 586 -0.37 14.82 20.17
C LEU A 586 0.81 13.89 19.84
N THR A 587 1.02 13.48 18.58
CA THR A 587 2.18 12.65 18.20
C THR A 587 3.46 13.46 18.32
N MET A 588 3.41 14.74 17.92
CA MET A 588 4.47 15.71 18.16
C MET A 588 4.68 15.97 19.66
N GLN A 589 3.60 16.10 20.45
CA GLN A 589 3.69 16.28 21.91
C GLN A 589 4.21 15.02 22.62
N GLU A 590 3.90 13.82 22.16
CA GLU A 590 4.42 12.55 22.71
C GLU A 590 5.87 12.35 22.34
N LEU A 591 6.29 12.69 21.12
CA LEU A 591 7.68 12.69 20.71
C LEU A 591 8.49 13.74 21.50
N LEU A 592 7.95 14.95 21.69
CA LEU A 592 8.58 15.99 22.51
C LEU A 592 8.63 15.60 24.00
N ARG A 593 7.59 14.96 24.53
CA ARG A 593 7.56 14.44 25.91
C ARG A 593 8.56 13.32 26.10
N THR A 594 8.66 12.40 25.14
CA THR A 594 9.62 11.29 25.18
C THR A 594 11.04 11.82 25.06
N ALA A 595 11.32 12.73 24.12
CA ALA A 595 12.61 13.38 23.99
C ALA A 595 13.00 14.15 25.27
N TYR A 596 12.08 14.92 25.86
CA TYR A 596 12.31 15.65 27.12
C TYR A 596 12.56 14.72 28.31
N THR A 597 11.81 13.61 28.42
CA THR A 597 11.98 12.62 29.50
C THR A 597 13.33 11.90 29.38
N THR A 598 13.72 11.52 28.17
CA THR A 598 15.05 10.95 27.88
C THR A 598 16.16 11.97 28.16
N GLN A 599 15.97 13.24 27.81
CA GLN A 599 16.94 14.31 28.09
C GLN A 599 17.07 14.59 29.60
N CYS A 600 15.98 14.52 30.37
CA CYS A 600 15.99 14.63 31.84
C CYS A 600 16.68 13.44 32.52
N GLN A 601 16.46 12.21 32.03
CA GLN A 601 17.14 11.01 32.53
C GLN A 601 18.64 11.04 32.25
N VAL A 602 19.05 11.50 31.07
CA VAL A 602 20.45 11.71 30.72
C VAL A 602 21.07 12.85 31.55
N ARG A 603 20.33 13.94 31.84
CA ARG A 603 20.82 15.03 32.70
C ARG A 603 20.96 14.62 34.18
N MET A 604 20.09 13.76 34.69
CA MET A 604 20.20 13.20 36.05
C MET A 604 21.34 12.19 36.20
N GLN A 605 21.79 11.55 35.10
CA GLN A 605 22.99 10.70 35.09
C GLN A 605 24.30 11.48 34.93
N ILE A 606 24.26 12.73 34.46
CA ILE A 606 25.44 13.59 34.23
C ILE A 606 25.66 14.61 35.38
N ASN A 607 24.68 14.79 36.28
CA ASN A 607 24.84 15.58 37.52
C ASN A 607 24.15 14.86 38.69
N PRO A 608 24.86 14.06 39.50
CA PRO A 608 24.32 13.62 40.78
C PRO A 608 24.19 14.85 41.69
N LEU A 609 23.00 15.06 42.25
CA LEU A 609 22.78 16.05 43.29
C LEU A 609 23.75 15.74 44.45
N ALA A 610 24.46 16.78 44.89
CA ALA A 610 25.37 16.74 46.01
C ALA A 610 24.65 16.31 47.29
N GLU A 611 25.22 15.30 47.94
CA GLU A 611 25.49 15.29 49.38
C GLU A 611 27.00 15.14 49.59
#